data_AF-S0G754-F1
#
_entry.id   AF-S0G754-F1
#
_cell.length_a   1.000
_cell.length_b   1.000
_cell.length_c   1.000
_cell.angle_alpha   90.00
_cell.angle_beta   90.00
_cell.angle_gamma   90.00
#
_symmetry.space_group_name_H-M   'P 1'
#
loop_
_entity.id
_entity.type
_entity.pdbx_description
1 polymer ?
#
loop_
_entity_poly.entity_id
_entity_poly.type
_entity_poly.pdbx_seq_one_letter_code
_entity_poly.pdbx_strand_id
1 'polypeptide(L)' 'MHTLRHSFATHLLSQGTDLFTLKQLLGHSSIKTTIIYLHLVKQRITEFKSPLDAMYEDQEGQK' A
#
# COMPACT_ATOMS: atom_id res chain seq x y z
N MET A 1 0.42 6.74 24.46
CA MET A 1 -0.76 6.27 23.69
C MET A 1 -0.52 6.31 22.18
N HIS A 2 0.54 5.64 21.69
CA HIS A 2 0.86 5.59 20.26
C HIS A 2 1.14 4.17 19.75
N THR A 3 1.63 3.28 20.61
CA THR A 3 1.98 1.89 20.26
C THR A 3 0.78 1.09 19.74
N LEU A 4 -0.36 1.07 20.45
CA LEU A 4 -1.54 0.32 20.00
C LEU A 4 -2.09 0.84 18.67
N ARG A 5 -2.20 2.17 18.53
CA ARG A 5 -2.62 2.82 17.28
C ARG A 5 -1.67 2.50 16.13
N HIS A 6 -0.37 2.46 16.43
CA HIS A 6 0.66 2.16 15.46
C HIS A 6 0.61 0.69 15.03
N SER A 7 0.53 -0.25 15.98
CA SER A 7 0.38 -1.67 15.70
C SER A 7 -0.89 -1.97 14.90
N PHE A 8 -2.01 -1.32 15.23
CA PHE A 8 -3.28 -1.46 14.51
C PHE A 8 -3.17 -0.98 13.05
N ALA A 9 -2.59 0.20 12.83
CA ALA A 9 -2.44 0.76 11.50
C ALA A 9 -1.48 -0.05 10.62
N THR A 10 -0.33 -0.47 11.18
CA THR A 10 0.64 -1.31 10.48
C THR A 10 0.05 -2.68 10.13
N HIS A 11 -0.74 -3.28 11.03
CA HIS A 11 -1.39 -4.57 10.77
C HIS A 11 -2.41 -4.49 9.62
N LEU A 12 -3.30 -3.50 9.67
CA LEU A 12 -4.31 -3.30 8.62
C LEU A 12 -3.69 -3.04 7.25
N LEU A 13 -2.68 -2.17 7.20
CA LEU A 13 -1.96 -1.95 5.96
C LEU A 13 -1.21 -3.19 5.50
N SER A 14 -0.61 -3.97 6.40
CA SER A 14 0.04 -5.24 6.02
C SER A 14 -0.95 -6.22 5.38
N GLN A 15 -2.21 -6.25 5.82
CA GLN A 15 -3.28 -7.05 5.20
C GLN A 15 -3.81 -6.51 3.86
N GLY A 16 -3.32 -5.37 3.37
CA GLY A 16 -3.75 -4.78 2.10
C GLY A 16 -4.92 -3.80 2.24
N THR A 17 -5.22 -3.34 3.46
CA THR A 17 -6.25 -2.32 3.68
C THR A 17 -5.87 -1.02 3.00
N ASP A 18 -6.84 -0.39 2.34
CA ASP A 18 -6.68 0.91 1.70
C ASP A 18 -6.43 2.06 2.72
N LEU A 19 -5.68 3.08 2.29
CA LEU A 19 -5.28 4.21 3.14
C LEU A 19 -6.48 5.08 3.57
N PHE A 20 -7.51 5.23 2.73
CA PHE A 20 -8.71 5.99 3.07
C PHE A 20 -9.56 5.24 4.11
N THR A 21 -9.64 3.92 3.98
CA THR A 21 -10.29 3.06 4.99
C THR A 21 -9.54 3.15 6.31
N LEU A 22 -8.22 3.08 6.29
CA LEU A 22 -7.41 3.23 7.51
C LEU A 22 -7.62 4.60 8.17
N LYS A 23 -7.67 5.69 7.39
CA LYS A 23 -7.95 7.04 7.90
C LYS A 23 -9.30 7.10 8.62
N GLN A 24 -10.34 6.49 8.05
CA GLN A 24 -11.68 6.43 8.65
C GLN A 24 -11.65 5.65 9.98
N LEU A 25 -11.01 4.49 10.01
CA LEU A 25 -10.90 3.64 11.21
C LEU A 25 -10.11 4.30 12.34
N LEU A 26 -9.12 5.13 12.01
CA LEU A 26 -8.31 5.87 12.98
C LEU A 26 -8.95 7.20 13.41
N GLY A 27 -10.04 7.64 12.76
CA GLY A 27 -10.67 8.93 13.03
C GLY A 27 -9.79 10.13 12.67
N HIS A 28 -8.87 9.96 11.72
CA HIS A 28 -7.96 11.04 11.31
C HIS A 28 -8.69 12.07 10.44
N SER A 29 -8.69 13.34 10.87
CA SER A 29 -9.27 14.44 10.08
C SER A 29 -8.50 14.69 8.77
N SER A 30 -7.20 14.38 8.75
CA SER A 30 -6.33 14.58 7.59
C SER A 30 -5.68 13.28 7.15
N ILE A 31 -5.57 13.07 5.84
CA ILE A 31 -4.83 11.92 5.27
C ILE A 31 -3.34 12.00 5.60
N LYS A 32 -2.77 13.22 5.80
CA LYS A 32 -1.34 13.42 6.08
C LYS A 32 -0.86 12.64 7.30
N THR A 33 -1.68 12.55 8.35
CA THR A 33 -1.34 11.81 9.56
C THR A 33 -1.44 10.29 9.37
N THR A 34 -2.16 9.82 8.35
CA THR A 34 -2.24 8.39 7.98
C THR A 34 -1.13 7.99 7.02
N ILE A 35 -0.65 8.90 6.16
CA ILE A 35 0.43 8.66 5.20
C ILE A 35 1.73 8.20 5.88
N ILE A 36 1.97 8.59 7.13
CA ILE A 36 3.13 8.10 7.90
C ILE A 36 3.13 6.57 8.00
N TYR A 37 1.98 5.88 7.96
CA TYR A 37 1.98 4.42 8.03
C TYR A 37 2.35 3.76 6.70
N LEU A 38 2.29 4.49 5.58
CA LEU A 38 2.59 3.97 4.25
C LEU A 38 4.08 3.60 4.09
N HIS A 39 4.98 4.32 4.77
CA HIS A 39 6.41 4.03 4.68
C HIS A 39 6.78 2.65 5.23
N LEU A 40 5.93 2.06 6.09
CA LEU A 40 6.13 0.73 6.67
C LEU A 40 5.75 -0.41 5.72
N VAL A 41 5.05 -0.09 4.63
CA VAL A 41 4.37 -1.07 3.75
C VAL A 41 5.01 -1.10 2.35
N LYS A 42 6.05 -0.28 2.13
CA LYS A 42 6.72 -0.08 0.83
C LYS A 42 7.20 -1.36 0.13
N GLN A 43 7.24 -2.51 0.80
CA GLN A 43 7.67 -3.77 0.21
C GLN A 43 6.73 -4.34 -0.87
N ARG A 44 5.46 -3.92 -0.95
CA ARG A 44 4.51 -4.48 -1.93
C ARG A 44 4.65 -3.96 -3.37
N ILE A 45 5.32 -2.83 -3.60
CA ILE A 45 5.42 -2.26 -4.96
C ILE A 45 6.33 -3.13 -5.85
N THR A 46 7.27 -3.85 -5.24
CA THR A 46 8.24 -4.70 -5.95
C THR A 46 7.60 -5.88 -6.71
N GLU A 47 6.38 -6.29 -6.34
CA GLU A 47 5.66 -7.39 -6.99
C GLU A 47 4.66 -6.92 -8.05
N PHE A 48 4.48 -5.61 -8.21
CA PHE A 48 3.55 -5.07 -9.19
C PHE A 48 4.19 -5.07 -10.58
N LYS A 49 3.94 -6.11 -11.37
CA LYS A 49 4.30 -6.15 -12.79
C LYS A 49 3.40 -5.16 -13.53
N SER A 50 3.99 -4.18 -14.22
CA SER A 50 3.20 -3.22 -14.98
C SER A 50 2.44 -3.98 -16.08
N PRO A 51 1.15 -3.69 -16.30
CA PRO A 51 0.44 -4.26 -17.45
C PRO A 51 1.11 -3.86 -18.78
N LEU A 52 1.84 -2.74 -18.82
CA LEU A 52 2.65 -2.37 -19.99
C LEU A 52 3.84 -3.30 -20.18
N ASP A 53 4.52 -3.74 -19.11
CA ASP A 53 5.63 -4.70 -19.21
C ASP A 53 5.15 -6.03 -19.82
N ALA A 54 3.94 -6.47 -19.47
CA ALA A 54 3.33 -7.67 -20.04
C ALA A 54 3.00 -7.53 -21.54
N MET A 55 2.77 -6.32 -22.04
CA MET A 55 2.49 -6.09 -23.47
C MET A 55 3.77 -6.10 -24.32
N TYR A 56 4.92 -5.74 -23.75
CA TYR A 56 6.21 -5.79 -24.47
C TYR A 56 6.78 -7.20 -24.55
N GLU A 57 6.52 -8.07 -23.57
CA GLU A 57 6.96 -9.47 -23.57
C GLU A 57 6.27 -10.32 -24.66
N ASP A 58 5.02 -10.00 -25.03
CA ASP A 58 4.28 -10.72 -26.08
C ASP A 58 4.84 -10.45 -27.51
N GLN A 59 5.55 -9.33 -27.68
CA GLN A 59 6.11 -8.90 -28.97
C GLN A 59 7.44 -9.57 -29.33
N GLU A 60 8.17 -10.12 -28.35
CA GLU A 60 9.48 -10.78 -28.60
C GLU A 60 9.38 -12.28 -28.94
N GLY A 61 8.19 -12.88 -28.82
CA GLY A 61 7.95 -14.29 -29.14
C GLY A 61 7.64 -14.61 -30.61
N GLN A 62 7.69 -13.61 -31.52
CA GLN A 62 7.40 -13.76 -32.96
C GLN A 62 8.63 -13.49 -33.86
N LYS A 63 9.83 -13.81 -33.40
CA LYS A 63 11.00 -13.98 -34.27
C LYS A 63 11.48 -15.42 -34.28
#